data_AF-A0A7T1HZL8-F1
#
_entry.id   AF-A0A7T1HZL8-F1
#
_cell.length_a   1.000
_cell.length_b   1.000
_cell.length_c   1.000
_cell.angle_alpha   90.00
_cell.angle_beta   90.00
_cell.angle_gamma   90.00
#
_symmetry.space_group_name_H-M   'P 1'
#
loop_
_entity.id
_entity.type
_entity.pdbx_description
1 polymer ?
#
loop_
_entity_poly.entity_id
_entity_poly.type
_entity_poly.pdbx_seq_one_letter_code
_entity_poly.pdbx_strand_id
1 'polypeptide(L)'
;MVRAARAAVLAGLLGLATPAFAGSFTGLQQAARRCFESPSAALCDGLWDLSAELKQRADKSNQLRCYTALLALEANVAKVRLGAPDPARQASALEETSVYCR
;
A
#
# COMPACT_ATOMS: atom_id res chain seq x y z
N MET A 1 -42.02 9.79 35.66
CA MET A 1 -41.20 8.62 35.26
C MET A 1 -41.94 8.00 34.07
N VAL A 2 -41.47 8.01 32.82
CA VAL A 2 -40.41 7.15 32.26
C VAL A 2 -39.81 7.78 30.99
N ARG A 3 -38.51 7.55 30.84
CA ARG A 3 -37.56 7.94 29.79
C ARG A 3 -37.93 7.49 28.36
N ALA A 4 -37.65 8.37 27.41
CA ALA A 4 -36.86 8.18 26.18
C ALA A 4 -36.68 6.76 25.59
N ALA A 5 -37.00 6.63 24.30
CA ALA A 5 -36.28 5.81 23.33
C ALA A 5 -36.42 6.50 21.95
N ARG A 6 -35.48 7.37 21.58
CA ARG A 6 -34.31 7.06 20.71
C ARG A 6 -34.77 6.31 19.45
N ALA A 7 -35.10 7.00 18.37
CA ALA A 7 -34.15 7.51 17.37
C ALA A 7 -33.11 6.43 16.97
N ALA A 8 -33.41 5.65 15.92
CA ALA A 8 -32.41 4.92 15.14
C ALA A 8 -33.05 4.12 13.97
N VAL A 9 -33.75 4.75 13.02
CA VAL A 9 -34.09 4.07 11.75
C VAL A 9 -33.99 5.01 10.56
N LEU A 10 -33.06 5.97 10.58
CA LEU A 10 -32.83 6.87 9.44
C LEU A 10 -31.36 7.27 9.38
N ALA A 11 -30.54 6.37 8.84
CA ALA A 11 -29.23 6.62 8.21
C ALA A 11 -28.71 5.22 7.78
N GLY A 12 -28.96 4.71 6.58
CA GLY A 12 -28.77 5.43 5.33
C GLY A 12 -27.27 5.58 5.07
N LEU A 13 -26.71 4.66 4.29
CA LEU A 13 -25.65 4.95 3.32
C LEU A 13 -24.35 5.58 3.87
N LEU A 14 -23.78 5.02 4.94
CA LEU A 14 -22.33 5.17 5.16
C LEU A 14 -21.66 3.97 4.49
N GLY A 15 -21.09 4.26 3.32
CA GLY A 15 -20.46 3.30 2.43
C GLY A 15 -19.59 2.32 3.18
N LEU A 16 -19.73 1.06 2.78
CA LEU A 16 -18.71 0.03 2.92
C LEU A 16 -17.44 0.53 2.21
N ALA A 17 -16.74 1.47 2.81
CA ALA A 17 -15.35 1.74 2.51
C ALA A 17 -14.63 0.46 2.87
N THR A 18 -14.36 -0.38 1.87
CA THR A 18 -13.63 -1.64 2.02
C THR A 18 -12.36 -1.38 2.83
N PRO A 19 -12.29 -1.76 4.13
CA PRO A 19 -11.17 -1.41 4.99
C PRO A 19 -9.90 -2.22 4.67
N ALA A 20 -10.01 -3.21 3.78
CA ALA A 20 -8.89 -4.05 3.35
C ALA A 20 -7.85 -3.32 2.49
N PHE A 21 -8.21 -2.22 1.81
CA PHE A 21 -7.30 -1.55 0.87
C PHE A 21 -6.23 -0.72 1.59
N ALA A 22 -6.62 0.05 2.60
CA ALA A 22 -5.69 0.86 3.41
C ALA A 22 -4.67 0.00 4.18
N GLY A 23 -5.10 -1.19 4.64
CA GLY A 23 -4.22 -2.14 5.31
C GLY A 23 -3.14 -2.73 4.39
N SER A 24 -3.52 -3.08 3.16
CA SER A 24 -2.62 -3.68 2.16
C SER A 24 -1.52 -2.70 1.73
N PHE A 25 -1.88 -1.43 1.54
CA PHE A 25 -0.93 -0.37 1.22
C PHE A 25 0.05 -0.07 2.37
N THR A 26 -0.47 0.04 3.60
CA THR A 26 0.36 0.26 4.79
C THR A 26 1.34 -0.90 4.99
N GLY A 27 0.89 -2.14 4.76
CA GLY A 27 1.73 -3.33 4.78
C GLY A 27 2.86 -3.28 3.75
N LEU A 28 2.55 -2.88 2.51
CA LEU A 28 3.57 -2.72 1.46
C LEU A 28 4.65 -1.70 1.85
N GLN A 29 4.25 -0.53 2.35
CA GLN A 29 5.21 0.49 2.77
C GLN A 29 6.11 0.04 3.92
N GLN A 30 5.55 -0.68 4.89
CA GLN A 30 6.33 -1.23 6.00
C GLN A 30 7.30 -2.32 5.52
N ALA A 31 6.86 -3.20 4.61
CA ALA A 31 7.72 -4.22 4.00
C ALA A 31 8.87 -3.58 3.21
N ALA A 32 8.58 -2.54 2.43
CA ALA A 32 9.58 -1.78 1.67
C ALA A 32 10.62 -1.14 2.59
N ARG A 33 10.18 -0.43 3.63
CA ARG A 33 11.07 0.18 4.63
C ARG A 33 11.97 -0.86 5.29
N ARG A 34 11.41 -2.00 5.72
CA ARG A 34 12.20 -3.09 6.32
C ARG A 34 13.23 -3.66 5.37
N CYS A 35 12.89 -3.84 4.09
CA CYS A 35 13.82 -4.29 3.07
C CYS A 35 14.93 -3.26 2.82
N PHE A 36 14.62 -1.96 2.85
CA PHE A 36 15.61 -0.88 2.70
C PHE A 36 16.56 -0.78 3.90
N GLU A 37 16.04 -0.96 5.11
CA GLU A 37 16.83 -0.94 6.35
C GLU A 37 17.69 -2.20 6.53
N SER A 38 17.15 -3.37 6.15
CA SER A 38 17.81 -4.66 6.28
C SER A 38 17.55 -5.51 5.02
N PRO A 39 18.42 -5.39 4.00
CA PRO A 39 18.23 -6.03 2.70
C PRO A 39 18.53 -7.53 2.77
N SER A 40 17.59 -8.29 3.31
CA SER A 40 17.59 -9.75 3.26
C SER A 40 16.55 -10.26 2.28
N ALA A 41 16.81 -11.42 1.66
CA ALA A 41 15.87 -12.05 0.74
C ALA A 41 14.48 -12.20 1.37
N ALA A 42 14.39 -12.76 2.59
CA ALA A 42 13.13 -12.97 3.29
C ALA A 42 12.33 -11.67 3.57
N LEU A 43 13.01 -10.57 3.94
CA LEU A 43 12.32 -9.30 4.21
C LEU A 43 11.84 -8.61 2.92
N CYS A 44 12.58 -8.77 1.83
CA CYS A 44 12.23 -8.19 0.54
C CYS A 44 11.25 -9.06 -0.26
N ASP A 45 11.18 -10.37 -0.02
CA ASP A 45 10.31 -11.31 -0.74
C ASP A 45 8.82 -11.03 -0.46
N GLY A 46 8.45 -10.76 0.80
CA GLY A 46 7.06 -10.43 1.18
C GLY A 46 6.53 -9.13 0.57
N LEU A 47 7.40 -8.25 0.05
CA LEU A 47 6.97 -7.07 -0.69
C LEU A 47 6.41 -7.43 -2.07
N TRP A 48 6.95 -8.45 -2.73
CA TRP A 48 6.53 -8.83 -4.09
C TRP A 48 5.12 -9.42 -4.11
N ASP A 49 4.75 -10.17 -3.07
CA ASP A 49 3.40 -10.73 -2.95
C ASP A 49 2.37 -9.60 -2.75
N LEU A 50 2.66 -8.66 -1.85
CA LEU A 50 1.82 -7.49 -1.59
C LEU A 50 1.73 -6.56 -2.82
N SER A 51 2.84 -6.34 -3.50
CA SER A 51 2.87 -5.50 -4.70
C SER A 51 2.12 -6.16 -5.85
N ALA A 52 2.17 -7.49 -6.00
CA ALA A 52 1.40 -8.22 -6.99
C ALA A 52 -0.12 -8.06 -6.79
N GLU A 53 -0.61 -8.20 -5.55
CA GLU A 53 -2.03 -7.99 -5.24
C GLU A 53 -2.46 -6.54 -5.55
N LEU A 54 -1.66 -5.56 -5.12
CA LEU A 54 -1.96 -4.15 -5.33
C LEU A 54 -1.90 -3.76 -6.82
N LYS A 55 -0.94 -4.30 -7.58
CA LYS A 55 -0.85 -4.10 -9.04
C LYS A 55 -2.06 -4.66 -9.77
N GLN A 56 -2.51 -5.88 -9.45
CA GLN A 56 -3.72 -6.44 -10.04
C GLN A 56 -4.95 -5.59 -9.77
N ARG A 57 -5.04 -5.00 -8.57
CA ARG A 57 -6.15 -4.11 -8.23
C ARG A 57 -6.04 -2.78 -8.98
N ALA A 58 -4.86 -2.18 -9.01
CA ALA A 58 -4.61 -0.93 -9.74
C ALA A 58 -4.97 -1.08 -11.22
N ASP A 59 -4.62 -2.21 -11.83
CA ASP A 59 -4.97 -2.56 -13.21
C ASP A 59 -6.49 -2.67 -13.40
N LYS A 60 -7.18 -3.46 -12.55
CA LYS A 60 -8.66 -3.61 -12.59
C LYS A 60 -9.41 -2.29 -12.40
N SER A 61 -8.85 -1.35 -11.64
CA SER A 61 -9.43 -0.03 -11.38
C SER A 61 -8.93 1.06 -12.33
N ASN A 62 -8.16 0.72 -13.37
CA ASN A 62 -7.55 1.65 -14.32
C ASN A 62 -6.72 2.77 -13.64
N GLN A 63 -6.12 2.48 -12.49
CA GLN A 63 -5.26 3.39 -11.73
C GLN A 63 -3.81 3.29 -12.21
N LEU A 64 -3.57 3.70 -13.45
CA LEU A 64 -2.26 3.55 -14.10
C LEU A 64 -1.11 4.18 -13.31
N ARG A 65 -1.33 5.32 -12.64
CA ARG A 65 -0.31 5.99 -11.82
C ARG A 65 0.09 5.17 -10.59
N CYS A 66 -0.87 4.52 -9.93
CA CYS A 66 -0.58 3.61 -8.83
C CYS A 66 0.21 2.42 -9.34
N TYR A 67 -0.22 1.82 -10.44
CA TYR A 67 0.46 0.68 -11.05
C TYR A 67 1.94 0.99 -11.36
N THR A 68 2.21 2.13 -12.00
CA THR A 68 3.58 2.56 -12.30
C THR A 68 4.40 2.86 -11.04
N ALA A 69 3.79 3.44 -10.01
CA ALA A 69 4.48 3.68 -8.75
C ALA A 69 4.88 2.37 -8.05
N LEU A 70 4.01 1.35 -8.09
CA LEU A 70 4.31 0.01 -7.57
C LEU A 70 5.49 -0.64 -8.32
N LEU A 71 5.55 -0.51 -9.65
CA LEU A 71 6.69 -0.98 -10.43
C LEU A 71 8.00 -0.24 -10.09
N ALA A 72 7.93 1.07 -9.86
CA ALA A 72 9.10 1.85 -9.44
C ALA A 72 9.60 1.42 -8.06
N LEU A 73 8.70 1.12 -7.12
CA LEU A 73 9.05 0.59 -5.81
C LEU A 73 9.74 -0.78 -5.91
N GLU A 74 9.18 -1.70 -6.70
CA GLU A 74 9.77 -3.01 -7.00
C GLU A 74 11.19 -2.90 -7.57
N ALA A 75 11.40 -2.01 -8.54
CA ALA A 75 12.72 -1.79 -9.12
C ALA A 75 13.75 -1.31 -8.08
N ASN A 76 13.34 -0.45 -7.14
CA ASN A 76 14.21 0.01 -6.06
C ASN A 76 14.52 -1.11 -5.06
N VAL A 77 13.54 -1.93 -4.71
CA VAL A 77 13.73 -3.13 -3.87
C VAL A 77 14.71 -4.10 -4.54
N ALA A 78 14.60 -4.33 -5.84
CA ALA A 78 15.54 -5.16 -6.59
C ALA A 78 16.97 -4.60 -6.52
N LYS A 79 17.16 -3.30 -6.73
CA LYS A 79 18.48 -2.64 -6.61
C LYS A 79 19.07 -2.78 -5.21
N VAL A 80 18.25 -2.63 -4.18
CA VAL A 80 18.63 -2.81 -2.78
C VAL A 80 19.10 -4.23 -2.52
N ARG A 81 18.36 -5.25 -3.01
CA ARG A 81 18.77 -6.66 -2.90
C ARG A 81 20.09 -6.97 -3.63
N LEU A 82 20.37 -6.25 -4.71
CA LEU A 82 21.61 -6.38 -5.48
C LEU A 82 22.80 -5.60 -4.86
N GLY A 83 22.61 -4.98 -3.70
CA GLY A 83 23.67 -4.21 -3.04
C GLY A 83 23.93 -2.83 -3.65
N ALA A 84 22.99 -2.31 -4.44
CA ALA A 84 23.03 -0.96 -5.04
C ALA A 84 21.92 -0.04 -4.47
N PRO A 85 21.86 0.19 -3.14
CA PRO A 85 20.84 1.04 -2.56
C PRO A 85 21.02 2.50 -2.99
N ASP A 86 19.94 3.13 -3.44
CA ASP A 86 19.84 4.58 -3.65
C ASP A 86 18.77 5.16 -2.69
N PRO A 87 19.17 5.77 -1.56
CA PRO A 87 18.22 6.23 -0.55
C PRO A 87 17.30 7.35 -1.05
N ALA A 88 17.77 8.20 -1.98
CA ALA A 88 16.93 9.24 -2.55
C ALA A 88 15.81 8.62 -3.40
N ARG A 89 16.15 7.63 -4.23
CA ARG A 89 15.16 6.90 -5.05
C ARG A 89 14.22 6.04 -4.22
N GLN A 90 14.70 5.45 -3.13
CA GLN A 90 13.86 4.69 -2.19
C GLN A 90 12.81 5.59 -1.52
N ALA A 91 13.22 6.77 -1.04
CA ALA A 91 12.31 7.74 -0.43
C ALA A 91 11.26 8.23 -1.44
N SER A 92 11.69 8.59 -2.66
CA SER A 92 10.77 8.99 -3.72
C SER A 92 9.80 7.87 -4.10
N ALA A 93 10.24 6.62 -4.21
CA ALA A 93 9.36 5.50 -4.55
C ALA A 93 8.30 5.24 -3.46
N LEU A 94 8.65 5.39 -2.19
CA LEU A 94 7.70 5.30 -1.07
C LEU A 94 6.69 6.45 -1.08
N GLU A 95 7.14 7.67 -1.41
CA GLU A 95 6.27 8.84 -1.50
C GLU A 95 5.31 8.73 -2.68
N GLU A 96 5.81 8.42 -3.88
CA GLU A 96 5.02 8.26 -5.11
C GLU A 96 3.94 7.18 -4.92
N THR A 97 4.30 6.03 -4.34
CA THR A 97 3.30 5.00 -3.99
C THR A 97 2.27 5.53 -2.99
N SER A 98 2.67 6.35 -2.01
CA SER A 98 1.76 6.96 -1.04
C SER A 98 0.80 7.99 -1.62
N VAL A 99 1.19 8.65 -2.71
CA VAL A 99 0.36 9.67 -3.36
C VAL A 99 -0.59 9.02 -4.35
N TYR A 100 -0.11 8.04 -5.12
CA TYR A 100 -0.86 7.50 -6.24
C TYR A 100 -1.72 6.29 -5.92
N CYS A 101 -1.46 5.57 -4.82
CA CYS A 101 -2.19 4.35 -4.46
C CYS A 101 -3.17 4.51 -3.28
N ARG A 102 -3.65 5.73 -3.00
CA ARG A 102 -4.66 6.00 -1.97
C ARG A 102 -6.08 5.69 -2.45
#